data_AF-A0A841JTN4-F1
#
_entry.id   AF-A0A841JTN4-F1
#
_cell.length_a   1.000
_cell.length_b   1.000
_cell.length_c   1.000
_cell.angle_alpha   90.00
_cell.angle_beta   90.00
_cell.angle_gamma   90.00
#
_symmetry.space_group_name_H-M   'P 1'
#
loop_
_entity.id
_entity.type
_entity.pdbx_description
1 polymer ?
#
loop_
_entity_poly.entity_id
_entity_poly.type
_entity_poly.pdbx_seq_one_letter_code
_entity_poly.pdbx_strand_id
1 'polypeptide(L)'
;MSVVGPRPERQHFIEQLIEKSPSYKKLLRIKPGLTSIGQVSYGYAENLDQMHSRIRYDLIYLNNINFNSDMGIILKTIRVMVQLKGK
;
A
#
# COMPACT_ATOMS: atom_id res chain seq x y z
N MET A 1 11.21 5.89 -8.25
CA MET A 1 10.29 4.80 -7.87
C MET A 1 11.06 3.71 -7.16
N SER A 2 10.44 3.02 -6.21
CA SER A 2 11.00 1.86 -5.51
C SER A 2 10.36 0.56 -6.04
N VAL A 3 10.95 -0.61 -5.77
CA VAL A 3 10.30 -1.91 -6.04
C VAL A 3 9.14 -2.12 -5.08
N VAL A 4 9.38 -1.91 -3.79
CA VAL A 4 8.39 -2.00 -2.72
C VAL A 4 8.10 -0.60 -2.17
N GLY A 5 6.82 -0.26 -2.05
CA GLY A 5 6.38 1.04 -1.57
C GLY A 5 4.88 1.26 -1.76
N PRO A 6 4.30 2.29 -1.12
CA PRO A 6 2.87 2.57 -1.21
C PRO A 6 2.48 2.93 -2.64
N ARG A 7 1.27 2.55 -3.01
CA ARG A 7 0.70 2.88 -4.33
C ARG A 7 0.39 4.38 -4.38
N PRO A 8 0.78 5.10 -5.45
CA PRO A 8 0.35 6.47 -5.64
C PRO A 8 -1.16 6.52 -5.90
N GLU A 9 -1.88 7.32 -5.12
CA GLU A 9 -3.32 7.55 -5.28
C GLU A 9 -3.61 8.90 -5.94
N ARG A 10 -4.84 9.08 -6.43
CA ARG A 10 -5.26 10.38 -6.99
C ARG A 10 -5.36 11.43 -5.89
N GLN A 11 -4.90 12.65 -6.19
CA GLN A 11 -4.90 13.80 -5.28
C GLN A 11 -6.27 14.01 -4.58
N HIS A 12 -7.36 13.87 -5.33
CA HIS A 12 -8.73 13.97 -4.79
C HIS A 12 -9.03 13.01 -3.64
N PHE A 13 -8.54 11.76 -3.71
CA PHE A 13 -8.71 10.78 -2.63
C PHE A 13 -7.71 11.01 -1.51
N ILE A 14 -6.49 11.44 -1.85
CA ILE A 14 -5.46 11.78 -0.87
C ILE A 14 -5.96 12.86 0.10
N GLU A 15 -6.59 13.91 -0.41
CA GLU A 15 -7.12 15.00 0.41
C GLU A 15 -8.18 14.51 1.40
N GLN A 16 -9.15 13.71 0.92
CA GLN A 16 -10.19 13.10 1.77
C GLN A 16 -9.62 12.13 2.82
N LEU A 17 -8.61 11.37 2.44
CA LEU A 17 -7.94 10.43 3.34
C LEU A 17 -7.08 11.13 4.39
N ILE A 18 -6.46 12.25 4.04
CA ILE A 18 -5.70 13.10 4.98
C ILE A 18 -6.63 13.72 6.00
N GLU A 19 -7.82 14.17 5.58
CA GLU A 19 -8.82 14.74 6.47
C GLU A 19 -9.30 13.70 7.51
N LYS A 20 -9.57 12.47 7.07
CA LYS A 20 -9.90 11.35 7.98
C LYS A 20 -8.71 10.86 8.81
N SER A 21 -7.51 10.84 8.23
CA SER A 21 -6.31 10.25 8.83
C SER A 21 -5.06 11.07 8.51
N PRO A 22 -4.66 12.01 9.39
CA PRO A 22 -3.49 12.86 9.18
C PRO A 22 -2.18 12.07 9.01
N SER A 23 -2.13 10.84 9.53
CA SER A 23 -1.02 9.90 9.39
C SER A 23 -0.70 9.57 7.93
N TYR A 24 -1.65 9.71 7.01
CA TYR A 24 -1.44 9.47 5.57
C TYR A 24 -0.32 10.35 4.99
N LYS A 25 -0.15 11.57 5.48
CA LYS A 25 0.93 12.48 5.02
C LYS A 25 2.32 11.87 5.17
N LYS A 26 2.51 10.93 6.12
CA LYS A 26 3.78 10.23 6.31
C LYS A 26 4.13 9.33 5.11
N LEU A 27 3.12 8.72 4.48
CA LEU A 27 3.31 7.87 3.29
C LEU A 27 3.71 8.68 2.06
N LEU A 28 3.30 9.95 1.97
CA LEU A 28 3.69 10.83 0.87
C LEU A 28 5.18 11.20 0.87
N ARG A 29 5.88 10.97 1.99
CA ARG A 29 7.33 11.23 2.11
C ARG A 29 8.19 10.11 1.52
N ILE A 30 7.63 8.93 1.29
CA ILE A 30 8.36 7.78 0.74
C ILE A 30 8.08 7.63 -0.75
N LYS A 31 9.06 7.10 -1.49
CA LYS A 31 8.92 6.91 -2.93
C LYS A 31 7.85 5.85 -3.22
N PRO A 32 6.94 6.09 -4.19
CA PRO A 32 5.97 5.10 -4.59
C PRO A 32 6.65 3.83 -5.13
N GLY A 33 6.02 2.69 -4.86
CA GLY A 33 6.50 1.36 -5.22
C GLY A 33 5.72 0.71 -6.36
N LEU A 34 6.30 -0.32 -6.98
CA LEU A 34 5.58 -1.18 -7.92
C LEU A 34 4.58 -2.08 -7.19
N THR A 35 4.96 -2.60 -6.03
CA THR A 35 4.10 -3.40 -5.13
C THR A 35 4.06 -2.81 -3.73
N SER A 36 2.92 -2.96 -3.06
CA SER A 36 2.71 -2.54 -1.67
C SER A 36 2.09 -3.67 -0.84
N ILE A 37 2.38 -3.68 0.46
CA ILE A 37 1.75 -4.63 1.38
C ILE A 37 0.22 -4.47 1.40
N GLY A 38 -0.28 -3.23 1.27
CA GLY A 38 -1.69 -2.92 1.17
C GLY A 38 -2.31 -3.56 -0.07
N GLN A 39 -1.67 -3.45 -1.24
CA GLN A 39 -2.18 -4.06 -2.47
C GLN A 39 -2.23 -5.58 -2.39
N VAL A 40 -1.18 -6.22 -1.88
CA VAL A 40 -1.08 -7.68 -1.83
C VAL A 40 -1.98 -8.29 -0.75
N SER A 41 -2.20 -7.59 0.36
CA SER A 41 -2.97 -8.11 1.49
C SER A 41 -4.45 -7.76 1.41
N TYR A 42 -4.78 -6.57 0.91
CA TYR A 42 -6.16 -6.07 0.85
C TYR A 42 -6.79 -6.26 -0.54
N GLY A 43 -6.01 -6.13 -1.61
CA GLY A 43 -6.53 -6.17 -2.98
C GLY A 43 -7.09 -4.82 -3.46
N TYR A 44 -8.14 -4.88 -4.28
CA TYR A 44 -8.79 -3.70 -4.86
C TYR A 44 -9.64 -2.98 -3.81
N ALA A 45 -9.53 -1.66 -3.76
CA ALA A 45 -10.29 -0.81 -2.84
C ALA A 45 -11.13 0.17 -3.67
N GLU A 46 -12.45 0.09 -3.55
CA GLU A 46 -13.39 0.89 -4.34
C GLU A 46 -13.90 2.11 -3.56
N ASN A 47 -14.04 1.97 -2.24
CA ASN A 47 -14.62 2.98 -1.36
C ASN A 47 -13.57 3.63 -0.44
N LEU A 48 -13.86 4.83 0.05
CA LEU A 48 -12.95 5.57 0.96
C LEU A 48 -12.60 4.78 2.23
N ASP A 49 -13.56 4.07 2.83
CA ASP A 49 -13.31 3.28 4.05
C ASP A 49 -12.45 2.03 3.77
N GLN A 50 -12.56 1.48 2.55
CA GLN A 50 -11.69 0.41 2.08
C GLN A 50 -10.28 0.93 1.84
N MET A 51 -10.13 2.08 1.18
CA MET A 51 -8.85 2.76 1.00
C MET A 51 -8.19 3.07 2.34
N HIS A 52 -8.96 3.55 3.32
CA HIS A 52 -8.47 3.80 4.67
C HIS A 52 -7.97 2.52 5.35
N SER A 53 -8.69 1.41 5.19
CA SER A 53 -8.25 0.11 5.72
C SER A 53 -6.99 -0.40 5.03
N ARG A 54 -6.88 -0.23 3.70
CA ARG A 54 -5.67 -0.56 2.93
C ARG A 54 -4.45 0.22 3.41
N ILE A 55 -4.63 1.52 3.65
CA ILE A 55 -3.56 2.44 4.11
C ILE A 55 -2.98 2.02 5.46
N ARG A 56 -3.77 1.43 6.35
CA ARG A 56 -3.25 0.92 7.63
C ARG A 56 -2.14 -0.11 7.42
N TYR A 57 -2.25 -0.97 6.40
CA TYR A 57 -1.19 -1.92 6.07
C TYR A 57 0.07 -1.21 5.57
N ASP A 58 -0.08 -0.22 4.68
CA ASP A 58 1.05 0.55 4.17
C ASP A 58 1.75 1.36 5.30
N LEU A 59 1.01 1.84 6.29
CA LEU A 59 1.56 2.49 7.49
C LEU A 59 2.33 1.51 8.39
N ILE A 60 1.88 0.26 8.52
CA ILE A 60 2.61 -0.80 9.25
C ILE A 60 3.94 -1.09 8.56
N TYR A 61 3.95 -1.12 7.22
CA TYR A 61 5.17 -1.28 6.45
C TYR A 61 6.13 -0.10 6.62
N LEU A 62 5.62 1.14 6.65
CA LEU A 62 6.42 2.33 6.91
C LEU A 62 7.24 2.24 8.21
N ASN A 63 6.67 1.63 9.25
CA ASN A 63 7.36 1.45 10.53
C ASN A 63 8.35 0.28 10.54
N ASN A 64 8.25 -0.65 9.58
CA ASN A 64 9.04 -1.88 9.53
C ASN A 64 9.76 -2.04 8.18
N ILE A 65 10.32 -0.95 7.65
CA ILE A 65 11.08 -0.98 6.40
C ILE A 65 12.43 -1.66 6.67
N ASN A 66 12.61 -2.86 6.13
CA ASN A 66 13.86 -3.59 6.16
C ASN A 66 13.90 -4.58 4.98
N PHE A 67 15.08 -5.12 4.69
CA PHE A 67 15.26 -6.03 3.55
C PHE A 67 14.37 -7.28 3.62
N ASN A 68 14.12 -7.80 4.82
CA ASN A 68 13.31 -9.00 5.01
C ASN A 68 11.83 -8.74 4.75
N SER A 69 11.31 -7.58 5.16
CA SER A 69 9.92 -7.19 4.89
C SER A 69 9.70 -6.95 3.40
N ASP A 70 10.66 -6.32 2.72
CA ASP A 70 10.64 -6.14 1.26
C ASP A 70 10.61 -7.48 0.53
N MET A 71 11.51 -8.40 0.88
CA MET A 71 11.55 -9.75 0.30
C MET A 71 10.23 -10.50 0.53
N GLY A 72 9.67 -10.40 1.73
CA GLY A 72 8.38 -11.01 2.06
C GLY A 72 7.22 -10.47 1.22
N ILE A 73 7.19 -9.16 0.92
CA ILE A 73 6.17 -8.55 0.06
C ILE A 73 6.34 -9.00 -1.39
N ILE A 74 7.57 -9.07 -1.89
CA ILE A 74 7.85 -9.56 -3.25
C ILE A 74 7.38 -11.01 -3.42
N LEU A 75 7.72 -11.89 -2.48
CA LEU A 75 7.28 -13.29 -2.51
C LEU A 75 5.76 -13.43 -2.45
N LYS A 76 5.09 -12.64 -1.60
CA LYS A 76 3.63 -12.61 -1.57
C LYS A 76 3.04 -12.10 -2.89
N THR A 77 3.66 -11.10 -3.52
CA THR A 77 3.24 -10.58 -4.82
C THR A 77 3.30 -11.69 -5.89
N ILE A 78 4.41 -12.43 -5.95
CA ILE A 78 4.57 -13.58 -6.86
C ILE A 78 3.49 -14.62 -6.59
N ARG A 79 3.24 -14.97 -5.32
CA ARG A 79 2.19 -15.92 -4.96
C ARG A 79 0.81 -15.47 -5.43
N VAL A 80 0.46 -14.19 -5.27
CA VAL A 80 -0.84 -13.64 -5.71
C VAL A 80 -0.95 -13.68 -7.24
N MET A 81 0.13 -13.35 -7.96
CA MET A 81 0.17 -13.44 -9.43
C MET A 81 -0.02 -14.88 -9.93
N VAL A 82 0.67 -15.84 -9.33
CA VAL A 82 0.55 -17.27 -9.68
C VAL A 82 -0.86 -17.80 -9.36
N GLN A 83 -1.48 -17.32 -8.29
CA GLN A 83 -2.86 -17.70 -7.92
C GLN A 83 -3.93 -17.08 -8.83
N LEU A 84 -3.56 -16.22 -9.80
CA LEU A 84 -4.48 -15.52 -10.71
C LEU A 84 -5.69 -14.91 -9.97
N LYS A 85 -5.48 -14.40 -8.75
CA LYS A 85 -6.50 -13.66 -7.97
C LYS A 85 -6.72 -12.25 -8.54
N GLY A 86 -6.74 -12.12 -9.86
CA GLY A 86 -7.31 -10.97 -10.54
C GLY A 86 -8.82 -11.14 -10.52
N LYS A 87 -9.46 -10.59 -9.49
CA LYS A 87 -10.89 -10.26 -9.57
C LYS A 87 -11.02 -8.90 -10.23
#